data_AF-A0A2R4X3L2-F1
#
_entry.id   AF-A0A2R4X3L2-F1
#
_cell.length_a   1.000
_cell.length_b   1.000
_cell.length_c   1.000
_cell.angle_alpha   90.00
_cell.angle_beta   90.00
_cell.angle_gamma   90.00
#
_symmetry.space_group_name_H-M   'P 1'
#
loop_
_entity.id
_entity.type
_entity.pdbx_description
1 polymer ?
#
loop_
_entity_poly.entity_id
_entity_poly.type
_entity_poly.pdbx_seq_one_letter_code
_entity_poly.pdbx_strand_id
1 'polypeptide(L)'
;MSTDMPMATMSSYAILGCGSVGHAVAEDLTAEGKDVLILDKDEGRVEALRDQDLNARTADIREPSIVDEIEGYGAVLILTPEVDANRAAVEHIRGDAVDQFVVVRASDPVSADELSELGADVVINPSAVIADSALRALETGELEHLAGRLAEEIDATDDRMAILIHRGPDPDSIASGAALKSIAASRDIDADVIYDGEIGHHENRAFVNLLGLELFARTEVDLDDYDTVALVDYSKSGMQPFDDERRVDVIIDHFEGELGLEASFEDVRPNVSATSTILTKYLQEFDITLDQEVATALLYGIRAETLDFKRDTTPADLTAAAYLYPFADHDTLEQVESPSMSPETLDVLAEAIRNREVRGSHLVSNAGFIRDRDALSQAAQQLLNLEGITTSAVFAIAEDTIYLAARSKDIRMNIGNVLSDAFAEVGDAAGHSTDASAEIPLGIFTGIEATEQNQETLLTLTEQAVKTKLFAAMGVDSDSNGN
;
A
#
# COMPACT_ATOMS: atom_id res chain seq x y z
N MET A 1 20.67 9.12 1.55
CA MET A 1 21.38 7.83 1.49
C MET A 1 22.00 7.68 0.11
N SER A 2 23.32 7.53 0.02
CA SER A 2 24.03 7.27 -1.25
C SER A 2 23.63 5.89 -1.75
N THR A 3 22.99 5.82 -2.92
CA THR A 3 22.74 4.56 -3.63
C THR A 3 24.04 4.09 -4.29
N ASP A 4 24.99 3.63 -3.48
CA ASP A 4 26.15 2.88 -3.96
C ASP A 4 25.74 1.43 -4.20
N MET A 5 25.13 1.21 -5.36
CA MET A 5 25.16 -0.12 -5.98
C MET A 5 26.59 -0.34 -6.48
N PRO A 6 27.33 -1.37 -5.99
CA PRO A 6 28.67 -1.63 -6.49
C PRO A 6 28.57 -2.01 -7.98
N MET A 7 28.94 -1.09 -8.86
CA MET A 7 29.18 -1.37 -10.27
C MET A 7 30.14 -2.56 -10.35
N ALA A 8 29.70 -3.65 -10.98
CA ALA A 8 30.49 -4.85 -11.15
C ALA A 8 31.83 -4.52 -11.86
N THR A 9 32.94 -4.66 -11.12
CA THR A 9 34.33 -4.95 -11.51
C THR A 9 34.82 -4.60 -12.93
N MET A 10 34.48 -3.44 -13.48
CA MET A 10 35.29 -2.81 -14.51
C MET A 10 36.36 -1.97 -13.79
N SER A 11 37.63 -2.15 -14.16
CA SER A 11 38.74 -1.43 -13.53
C SER A 11 39.43 -0.43 -14.46
N SER A 12 39.11 -0.47 -15.75
CA SER A 12 39.68 0.39 -16.79
C SER A 12 38.60 1.05 -17.65
N TYR A 13 38.68 2.37 -17.76
CA TYR A 13 37.72 3.24 -18.45
C TYR A 13 38.43 4.12 -19.48
N ALA A 14 37.84 4.27 -20.66
CA ALA A 14 38.28 5.25 -21.66
C ALA A 14 37.24 6.36 -21.80
N ILE A 15 37.63 7.63 -21.70
CA ILE A 15 36.77 8.80 -21.90
C ILE A 15 37.13 9.45 -23.22
N LEU A 16 36.20 9.43 -24.17
CA LEU A 16 36.29 10.02 -25.50
C LEU A 16 35.59 11.38 -25.52
N GLY A 17 36.40 12.46 -25.46
CA GLY A 17 35.95 13.84 -25.35
C GLY A 17 35.80 14.30 -23.90
N CYS A 18 36.78 15.09 -23.43
CA CYS A 18 36.88 15.56 -22.05
C CYS A 18 36.39 17.00 -21.90
N GLY A 19 35.16 17.28 -22.33
CA GLY A 19 34.50 18.55 -21.98
C GLY A 19 34.26 18.66 -20.45
N SER A 20 33.42 19.60 -20.03
CA SER A 20 33.05 19.74 -18.60
C SER A 20 32.54 18.42 -17.99
N VAL A 21 31.70 17.68 -18.72
CA VAL A 21 31.16 16.40 -18.27
C VAL A 21 32.24 15.32 -18.21
N GLY A 22 33.06 15.21 -19.26
CA GLY A 22 34.13 14.21 -19.29
C GLY A 22 35.22 14.46 -18.24
N HIS A 23 35.48 15.72 -17.90
CA HIS A 23 36.41 16.08 -16.83
C HIS A 23 35.86 15.68 -15.45
N ALA A 24 34.60 16.01 -15.15
CA ALA A 24 33.97 15.62 -13.89
C ALA A 24 33.97 14.09 -13.70
N VAL A 25 33.61 13.35 -14.74
CA VAL A 25 33.64 11.88 -14.71
C VAL A 25 35.08 11.34 -14.54
N ALA A 26 36.07 11.96 -15.17
CA ALA A 26 37.46 11.58 -15.01
C ALA A 26 37.98 11.79 -13.58
N GLU A 27 37.61 12.91 -12.95
CA GLU A 27 37.97 13.21 -11.56
C GLU A 27 37.38 12.17 -10.60
N ASP A 28 36.09 11.87 -10.71
CA ASP A 28 35.40 10.91 -9.85
C ASP A 28 35.98 9.50 -9.98
N LEU A 29 36.17 9.02 -11.22
CA LEU A 29 36.75 7.69 -11.47
C LEU A 29 38.21 7.61 -10.97
N THR A 30 38.99 8.67 -11.13
CA THR A 30 40.38 8.71 -10.64
C THR A 30 40.43 8.74 -9.12
N ALA A 31 39.52 9.47 -8.46
CA ALA A 31 39.41 9.52 -7.00
C ALA A 31 39.05 8.15 -6.38
N GLU A 32 38.26 7.34 -7.10
CA GLU A 32 38.00 5.94 -6.75
C GLU A 32 39.17 4.98 -7.04
N GLY A 33 40.27 5.47 -7.60
CA GLY A 33 41.45 4.67 -7.93
C GLY A 33 41.28 3.78 -9.16
N LYS A 34 40.37 4.15 -10.09
CA LYS A 34 40.18 3.44 -11.36
C LYS A 34 41.27 3.85 -12.38
N ASP A 35 41.56 2.96 -13.32
CA ASP A 35 42.43 3.27 -14.46
C ASP A 35 41.63 4.00 -15.54
N VAL A 36 41.99 5.24 -15.83
CA VAL A 36 41.24 6.12 -16.73
C VAL A 36 42.16 6.62 -17.84
N LEU A 37 41.80 6.37 -19.09
CA LEU A 37 42.40 7.01 -20.27
C LEU A 37 41.46 8.10 -20.78
N ILE A 38 42.01 9.28 -21.04
CA ILE A 38 41.25 10.40 -21.60
C ILE A 38 41.76 10.71 -23.00
N LEU A 39 40.89 10.71 -24.00
CA LEU A 39 41.20 11.14 -25.37
C LEU A 39 40.44 12.43 -25.70
N ASP A 40 41.16 13.46 -26.15
CA ASP A 40 40.55 14.70 -26.62
C ASP A 40 41.32 15.27 -27.82
N LYS A 41 40.63 15.95 -28.74
CA LYS A 41 41.26 16.57 -29.92
C LYS A 41 41.95 17.90 -29.59
N ASP A 42 41.56 18.54 -28.49
CA ASP A 42 42.10 19.83 -28.06
C ASP A 42 43.40 19.62 -27.29
N GLU A 43 44.54 19.93 -27.94
CA GLU A 43 45.87 19.80 -27.33
C GLU A 43 46.01 20.61 -26.03
N GLY A 44 45.44 21.81 -25.96
CA GLY A 44 45.53 22.66 -24.77
C GLY A 44 44.77 22.07 -23.58
N ARG A 45 43.63 21.42 -23.85
CA ARG A 45 42.89 20.68 -22.82
C ARG A 45 43.65 19.44 -22.35
N VAL A 46 44.26 18.68 -23.27
CA VAL A 46 45.08 17.52 -22.91
C VAL A 46 46.27 17.92 -22.05
N GLU A 47 46.94 19.02 -22.37
CA GLU A 47 48.02 19.58 -21.54
C GLU A 47 47.50 19.95 -20.14
N ALA A 48 46.37 20.64 -20.04
CA ALA A 48 45.77 21.02 -18.75
C ALA A 48 45.33 19.82 -17.89
N LEU A 49 44.89 18.71 -18.51
CA LEU A 49 44.56 17.47 -17.81
C LEU A 49 45.82 16.77 -17.30
N ARG A 50 46.90 16.76 -18.09
CA ARG A 50 48.20 16.19 -17.68
C ARG A 50 48.86 16.97 -16.55
N ASP A 51 48.69 18.29 -16.52
CA ASP A 51 49.15 19.15 -15.42
C ASP A 51 48.45 18.82 -14.08
N GLN A 52 47.31 18.11 -14.14
CA GLN A 52 46.55 17.59 -13.01
C GLN A 52 46.82 16.10 -12.75
N ASP A 53 47.91 15.55 -13.30
CA ASP A 53 48.30 14.13 -13.19
C ASP A 53 47.28 13.14 -13.80
N LEU A 54 46.39 13.58 -14.70
CA LEU A 54 45.46 12.70 -15.41
C LEU A 54 46.11 12.10 -16.67
N ASN A 55 45.79 10.84 -16.95
CA ASN A 55 46.28 10.12 -18.14
C ASN A 55 45.48 10.53 -19.39
N ALA A 56 45.89 11.63 -20.01
CA ALA A 56 45.27 12.17 -21.22
C ALA A 56 46.16 12.08 -22.47
N ARG A 57 45.56 11.90 -23.65
CA ARG A 57 46.23 11.89 -24.97
C ARG A 57 45.43 12.68 -26.01
N THR A 58 46.15 13.27 -26.96
CA THR A 58 45.54 13.97 -28.07
C THR A 58 45.08 12.98 -29.14
N ALA A 59 43.78 12.90 -29.42
CA ALA A 59 43.21 12.07 -30.49
C ALA A 59 41.86 12.63 -30.96
N ASP A 60 41.58 12.53 -32.27
CA ASP A 60 40.23 12.80 -32.81
C ASP A 60 39.43 11.50 -32.84
N ILE A 61 38.29 11.49 -32.15
CA ILE A 61 37.43 10.32 -31.99
C ILE A 61 36.70 9.92 -33.28
N ARG A 62 36.81 10.74 -34.34
CA ARG A 62 36.34 10.41 -35.69
C ARG A 62 37.27 9.47 -36.44
N GLU A 63 38.53 9.37 -36.01
CA GLU A 63 39.53 8.57 -36.70
C GLU A 63 39.45 7.11 -36.27
N PRO A 64 39.55 6.13 -37.20
CA PRO A 64 39.49 4.71 -36.85
C PRO A 64 40.57 4.26 -35.85
N SER A 65 41.70 4.99 -35.77
CA SER A 65 42.80 4.68 -34.86
C SER A 65 42.44 4.76 -33.38
N ILE A 66 41.27 5.28 -33.01
CA ILE A 66 40.85 5.28 -31.61
C ILE A 66 40.67 3.88 -31.03
N VAL A 67 40.37 2.88 -31.86
CA VAL A 67 40.14 1.50 -31.40
C VAL A 67 41.44 0.92 -30.81
N ASP A 68 42.58 1.23 -31.44
CA ASP A 68 43.91 0.84 -30.95
C ASP A 68 44.26 1.54 -29.62
N GLU A 69 43.85 2.80 -29.44
CA GLU A 69 44.15 3.57 -28.21
C GLU A 69 43.36 3.08 -27.00
N ILE A 70 42.12 2.62 -27.22
CA ILE A 70 41.22 2.13 -26.17
C ILE A 70 41.28 0.60 -25.99
N GLU A 71 42.20 -0.08 -26.68
CA GLU A 71 42.40 -1.52 -26.51
C GLU A 71 42.76 -1.83 -25.04
N GLY A 72 42.04 -2.76 -24.42
CA GLY A 72 42.24 -3.14 -23.01
C GLY A 72 41.43 -2.35 -21.98
N TYR A 73 40.66 -1.34 -22.39
CA TYR A 73 39.68 -0.67 -21.53
C TYR A 73 38.33 -1.38 -21.63
N GLY A 74 37.71 -1.71 -20.49
CA GLY A 74 36.46 -2.49 -20.47
C GLY A 74 35.22 -1.64 -20.76
N ALA A 75 35.25 -0.36 -20.40
CA ALA A 75 34.17 0.59 -20.64
C ALA A 75 34.67 1.84 -21.38
N VAL A 76 33.86 2.34 -22.31
CA VAL A 76 34.16 3.52 -23.12
C VAL A 76 33.03 4.53 -22.96
N LEU A 77 33.38 5.74 -22.54
CA LEU A 77 32.45 6.86 -22.32
C LEU A 77 32.68 7.93 -23.38
N ILE A 78 31.74 8.10 -24.29
CA ILE A 78 31.79 9.08 -25.37
C ILE A 78 30.95 10.30 -24.95
N LEU A 79 31.61 11.36 -24.47
CA LEU A 79 30.96 12.44 -23.72
C LEU A 79 31.00 13.81 -24.41
N THR A 80 31.45 13.87 -25.68
CA THR A 80 31.45 15.12 -26.44
C THR A 80 30.04 15.57 -26.85
N PRO A 81 29.79 16.89 -26.96
CA PRO A 81 28.53 17.43 -27.51
C PRO A 81 28.43 17.31 -29.05
N GLU A 82 29.45 16.78 -29.73
CA GLU A 82 29.48 16.71 -31.20
C GLU A 82 28.83 15.40 -31.70
N VAL A 83 27.59 15.48 -32.21
CA VAL A 83 26.81 14.32 -32.70
C VAL A 83 27.59 13.48 -33.72
N ASP A 84 28.15 14.10 -34.75
CA ASP A 84 28.90 13.37 -35.78
C ASP A 84 30.16 12.68 -35.25
N ALA A 85 30.81 13.27 -34.23
CA ALA A 85 31.98 12.67 -33.60
C ALA A 85 31.60 11.46 -32.75
N ASN A 86 30.49 11.57 -31.99
CA ASN A 86 29.96 10.46 -31.20
C ASN A 86 29.54 9.30 -32.08
N ARG A 87 28.84 9.59 -33.17
CA ARG A 87 28.40 8.61 -34.16
C ARG A 87 29.57 7.85 -34.77
N ALA A 88 30.59 8.58 -35.26
CA ALA A 88 31.79 7.97 -35.83
C ALA A 88 32.52 7.10 -34.80
N ALA A 89 32.64 7.55 -33.55
CA ALA A 89 33.28 6.79 -32.49
C ALA A 89 32.55 5.47 -32.21
N VAL A 90 31.22 5.48 -32.08
CA VAL A 90 30.42 4.26 -31.88
C VAL A 90 30.56 3.32 -33.08
N GLU A 91 30.50 3.84 -34.32
CA GLU A 91 30.69 3.05 -35.54
C GLU A 91 32.05 2.35 -35.56
N HIS A 92 33.15 3.03 -35.21
CA HIS A 92 34.49 2.43 -35.16
C HIS A 92 34.60 1.36 -34.09
N ILE A 93 34.11 1.64 -32.87
CA ILE A 93 34.17 0.69 -31.73
C ILE A 93 33.37 -0.58 -32.04
N ARG A 94 32.19 -0.45 -32.66
CA ARG A 94 31.34 -1.60 -33.01
C ARG A 94 31.75 -2.31 -34.28
N GLY A 95 32.40 -1.62 -35.21
CA GLY A 95 32.92 -2.20 -36.45
C GLY A 95 33.95 -3.31 -36.22
N ASP A 96 34.78 -3.18 -35.18
CA ASP A 96 35.85 -4.13 -34.86
C ASP A 96 35.40 -5.30 -33.95
N ALA A 97 34.10 -5.42 -33.68
CA ALA A 97 33.49 -6.48 -32.85
C ALA A 97 34.12 -6.63 -31.46
N VAL A 98 34.57 -5.51 -30.87
CA VAL A 98 35.10 -5.45 -29.51
C VAL A 98 33.94 -5.38 -28.51
N ASP A 99 33.95 -6.29 -27.53
CA ASP A 99 32.93 -6.40 -26.46
C ASP A 99 33.19 -5.37 -25.33
N GLN A 100 33.28 -4.09 -25.71
CA GLN A 100 33.39 -2.97 -24.77
C GLN A 100 32.01 -2.46 -24.38
N PHE A 101 31.82 -2.09 -23.11
CA PHE A 101 30.60 -1.42 -22.68
C PHE A 101 30.65 0.06 -23.05
N VAL A 102 29.78 0.51 -23.95
CA VAL A 102 29.80 1.86 -24.54
C VAL A 102 28.66 2.71 -23.98
N VAL A 103 29.03 3.77 -23.27
CA VAL A 103 28.12 4.84 -22.84
C VAL A 103 28.36 6.06 -23.74
N VAL A 104 27.31 6.58 -24.36
CA VAL A 104 27.43 7.73 -25.28
C VAL A 104 26.45 8.84 -24.94
N ARG A 105 26.92 10.07 -25.06
CA ARG A 105 26.10 11.27 -24.95
C ARG A 105 25.36 11.53 -26.26
N ALA A 106 24.04 11.63 -26.20
CA ALA A 106 23.23 12.20 -27.27
C ALA A 106 23.10 13.72 -27.11
N SER A 107 22.88 14.45 -28.21
CA SER A 107 22.58 15.88 -28.15
C SER A 107 21.07 16.17 -28.19
N ASP A 108 20.31 15.26 -28.76
CA ASP A 108 18.87 15.35 -28.95
C ASP A 108 18.25 13.93 -29.07
N PRO A 109 16.91 13.79 -28.95
CA PRO A 109 16.25 12.48 -29.02
C PRO A 109 16.49 11.72 -30.33
N VAL A 110 16.63 12.39 -31.47
CA VAL A 110 16.87 11.72 -32.76
C VAL A 110 18.26 11.09 -32.78
N SER A 111 19.28 11.84 -32.35
CA SER A 111 20.62 11.29 -32.19
C SER A 111 20.68 10.15 -31.16
N ALA A 112 19.78 10.14 -30.17
CA ALA A 112 19.76 9.11 -29.15
C ALA A 112 19.31 7.75 -29.71
N ASP A 113 18.28 7.76 -30.54
CA ASP A 113 17.79 6.57 -31.24
C ASP A 113 18.87 6.05 -32.21
N GLU A 114 19.47 6.93 -33.00
CA GLU A 114 20.55 6.57 -33.94
C GLU A 114 21.75 5.91 -33.23
N LEU A 115 22.20 6.48 -32.10
CA LEU A 115 23.33 5.93 -31.33
C LEU A 115 22.99 4.57 -30.71
N SER A 116 21.74 4.37 -30.30
CA SER A 116 21.26 3.07 -29.80
C SER A 116 21.26 2.02 -30.92
N GLU A 117 20.78 2.38 -32.12
CA GLU A 117 20.77 1.51 -33.31
C GLU A 117 22.19 1.14 -33.78
N LEU A 118 23.16 2.04 -33.60
CA LEU A 118 24.58 1.79 -33.87
C LEU A 118 25.26 0.87 -32.85
N GLY A 119 24.58 0.53 -31.76
CA GLY A 119 25.03 -0.45 -30.78
C GLY A 119 25.65 0.16 -29.53
N ALA A 120 25.40 1.43 -29.20
CA ALA A 120 25.72 1.92 -27.86
C ALA A 120 24.89 1.18 -26.80
N ASP A 121 25.51 0.80 -25.67
CA ASP A 121 24.82 0.07 -24.60
C ASP A 121 23.95 0.99 -23.76
N VAL A 122 24.42 2.23 -23.55
CA VAL A 122 23.70 3.28 -22.82
C VAL A 122 23.82 4.59 -23.57
N VAL A 123 22.69 5.26 -23.77
CA VAL A 123 22.64 6.59 -24.37
C VAL A 123 22.11 7.60 -23.36
N ILE A 124 22.93 8.61 -23.06
CA ILE A 124 22.61 9.68 -22.11
C ILE A 124 22.17 10.92 -22.89
N ASN A 125 20.94 11.36 -22.70
CA ASN A 125 20.46 12.64 -23.20
C ASN A 125 20.50 13.70 -22.08
N PRO A 126 21.43 14.66 -22.10
CA PRO A 126 21.58 15.66 -21.03
C PRO A 126 20.31 16.48 -20.78
N SER A 127 19.56 16.81 -21.83
CA SER A 127 18.34 17.61 -21.69
C SER A 127 17.26 16.86 -20.91
N ALA A 128 17.14 15.54 -21.13
CA ALA A 128 16.23 14.69 -20.38
C ALA A 128 16.68 14.55 -18.92
N VAL A 129 17.96 14.29 -18.68
CA VAL A 129 18.52 14.18 -17.32
C VAL A 129 18.34 15.47 -16.52
N ILE A 130 18.56 16.64 -17.13
CA ILE A 130 18.35 17.93 -16.48
C ILE A 130 16.86 18.17 -16.21
N ALA A 131 15.97 17.83 -17.15
CA ALA A 131 14.53 17.95 -16.96
C ALA A 131 14.05 17.08 -15.79
N ASP A 132 14.46 15.81 -15.74
CA ASP A 132 14.12 14.90 -14.64
C ASP A 132 14.65 15.41 -13.30
N SER A 133 15.88 15.93 -13.27
CA SER A 133 16.47 16.54 -12.08
C SER A 133 15.69 17.78 -11.61
N ALA A 134 15.28 18.64 -12.54
CA ALA A 134 14.49 19.83 -12.24
C ALA A 134 13.08 19.47 -11.73
N LEU A 135 12.44 18.45 -12.31
CA LEU A 135 11.14 17.95 -11.84
C LEU A 135 11.24 17.37 -10.42
N ARG A 136 12.28 16.57 -10.13
CA ARG A 136 12.52 16.05 -8.76
C ARG A 136 12.77 17.16 -7.74
N ALA A 137 13.54 18.18 -8.13
CA ALA A 137 13.77 19.34 -7.27
C ALA A 137 12.48 20.12 -7.00
N LEU A 138 11.59 20.22 -7.99
CA LEU A 138 10.26 20.82 -7.83
C LEU A 138 9.39 19.98 -6.90
N GLU A 139 9.30 18.66 -7.10
CA GLU A 139 8.54 17.76 -6.24
C GLU A 139 8.99 17.82 -4.77
N THR A 140 10.31 17.93 -4.55
CA THR A 140 10.89 18.10 -3.20
C THR A 140 10.47 19.45 -2.61
N GLY A 141 10.59 20.54 -3.37
CA GLY A 141 10.19 21.87 -2.91
C GLY A 141 8.68 22.02 -2.68
N GLU A 142 7.84 21.31 -3.44
CA GLU A 142 6.40 21.25 -3.22
C GLU A 142 6.06 20.52 -1.92
N LEU A 143 6.75 19.41 -1.62
CA LEU A 143 6.58 18.70 -0.35
C LEU A 143 7.04 19.56 0.83
N GLU A 144 8.21 20.20 0.76
CA GLU A 144 8.70 21.16 1.77
C GLU A 144 7.67 22.27 2.03
N HIS A 145 7.08 22.82 0.96
CA HIS A 145 6.06 23.85 1.06
C HIS A 145 4.78 23.36 1.74
N LEU A 146 4.28 22.18 1.35
CA LEU A 146 3.10 21.58 1.96
C LEU A 146 3.35 21.22 3.41
N ALA A 147 4.52 20.67 3.75
CA ALA A 147 4.90 20.36 5.12
C ALA A 147 4.96 21.63 5.98
N GLY A 148 5.52 22.73 5.44
CA GLY A 148 5.48 24.03 6.10
C GLY A 148 4.06 24.53 6.38
N ARG A 149 3.14 24.40 5.42
CA ARG A 149 1.74 24.79 5.61
C ARG A 149 1.00 23.89 6.60
N LEU A 150 1.21 22.57 6.54
CA LEU A 150 0.64 21.63 7.51
C LEU A 150 1.14 21.96 8.92
N ALA A 151 2.43 22.25 9.07
CA ALA A 151 3.01 22.69 10.32
C ALA A 151 2.40 23.99 10.84
N GLU A 152 2.14 24.98 9.97
CA GLU A 152 1.49 26.23 10.35
C GLU A 152 0.06 26.00 10.90
N GLU A 153 -0.72 25.11 10.28
CA GLU A 153 -2.06 24.78 10.78
C GLU A 153 -2.03 24.00 12.10
N ILE A 154 -1.08 23.07 12.26
CA ILE A 154 -0.90 22.33 13.53
C ILE A 154 -0.41 23.27 14.65
N ASP A 155 0.56 24.15 14.36
CA ASP A 155 1.07 25.12 15.34
C ASP A 155 0.02 26.16 15.77
N ALA A 156 -1.04 26.33 14.98
CA ALA A 156 -2.14 27.23 15.29
C ALA A 156 -3.15 26.61 16.28
N THR A 157 -3.00 25.34 16.64
CA THR A 157 -3.80 24.69 17.69
C THR A 157 -3.47 25.28 19.05
N ASP A 158 -4.49 25.83 19.73
CA ASP A 158 -4.37 26.44 21.05
C ASP A 158 -4.46 25.39 22.17
N ASP A 159 -5.39 24.43 22.05
CA ASP A 159 -5.69 23.46 23.11
C ASP A 159 -5.45 22.02 22.67
N ARG A 160 -6.19 21.52 21.67
CA ARG A 160 -6.15 20.12 21.25
C ARG A 160 -6.69 19.90 19.84
N MET A 161 -6.03 19.02 19.10
CA MET A 161 -6.40 18.64 17.74
C MET A 161 -7.23 17.35 17.70
N ALA A 162 -8.36 17.37 16.98
CA ALA A 162 -9.15 16.19 16.65
C ALA A 162 -8.74 15.65 15.28
N ILE A 163 -8.35 14.37 15.21
CA ILE A 163 -8.04 13.69 13.95
C ILE A 163 -9.15 12.68 13.67
N LEU A 164 -10.06 13.02 12.75
CA LEU A 164 -11.16 12.15 12.37
C LEU A 164 -10.77 11.24 11.21
N ILE A 165 -10.99 9.94 11.41
CA ILE A 165 -10.80 8.91 10.39
C ILE A 165 -12.16 8.36 9.93
N HIS A 166 -12.21 7.70 8.77
CA HIS A 166 -13.48 7.26 8.19
C HIS A 166 -14.25 6.28 9.10
N ARG A 167 -15.57 6.23 8.92
CA ARG A 167 -16.45 5.29 9.63
C ARG A 167 -16.05 3.84 9.32
N GLY A 168 -16.00 3.00 10.36
CA GLY A 168 -15.59 1.61 10.23
C GLY A 168 -14.15 1.50 9.73
N PRO A 169 -13.19 2.04 10.49
CA PRO A 169 -11.86 2.36 9.99
C PRO A 169 -11.08 1.10 9.56
N ASP A 170 -10.40 1.21 8.44
CA ASP A 170 -9.48 0.20 7.91
C ASP A 170 -8.02 0.48 8.35
N PRO A 171 -7.06 -0.42 8.06
CA PRO A 171 -5.68 -0.21 8.47
C PRO A 171 -5.03 1.08 7.96
N ASP A 172 -5.39 1.56 6.77
CA ASP A 172 -4.78 2.76 6.20
C ASP A 172 -5.22 4.02 6.96
N SER A 173 -6.51 4.12 7.24
CA SER A 173 -7.07 5.23 8.03
C SER A 173 -6.53 5.27 9.47
N ILE A 174 -6.47 4.11 10.14
CA ILE A 174 -5.94 3.99 11.50
C ILE A 174 -4.47 4.40 11.55
N ALA A 175 -3.66 3.88 10.62
CA ALA A 175 -2.24 4.17 10.54
C ALA A 175 -1.98 5.65 10.23
N SER A 176 -2.75 6.23 9.30
CA SER A 176 -2.64 7.63 8.91
C SER A 176 -3.02 8.57 10.06
N GLY A 177 -4.06 8.24 10.83
CA GLY A 177 -4.44 8.97 12.03
C GLY A 177 -3.34 8.93 13.10
N ALA A 178 -2.76 7.75 13.36
CA ALA A 178 -1.64 7.58 14.29
C ALA A 178 -0.39 8.37 13.85
N ALA A 179 -0.11 8.39 12.54
CA ALA A 179 0.99 9.16 11.98
C ALA A 179 0.79 10.67 12.13
N LEU A 180 -0.41 11.19 11.84
CA LEU A 180 -0.68 12.61 12.05
C LEU A 180 -0.64 12.99 13.55
N LYS A 181 -1.09 12.10 14.46
CA LYS A 181 -0.92 12.28 15.90
C LYS A 181 0.57 12.38 16.30
N SER A 182 1.43 11.55 15.69
CA SER A 182 2.89 11.61 15.91
C SER A 182 3.50 12.93 15.39
N ILE A 183 3.05 13.41 14.23
CA ILE A 183 3.45 14.72 13.69
C ILE A 183 3.03 15.83 14.65
N ALA A 184 1.77 15.86 15.12
CA ALA A 184 1.29 16.83 16.09
C ALA A 184 2.11 16.80 17.39
N ALA A 185 2.38 15.60 17.92
CA ALA A 185 3.18 15.41 19.13
C ALA A 185 4.62 15.93 18.99
N SER A 186 5.25 15.77 17.81
CA SER A 186 6.59 16.33 17.55
C SER A 186 6.64 17.87 17.58
N ARG A 187 5.46 18.50 17.54
CA ARG A 187 5.26 19.96 17.59
C ARG A 187 4.66 20.41 18.92
N ASP A 188 4.71 19.56 19.94
CA ASP A 188 4.16 19.79 21.28
C ASP A 188 2.62 20.04 21.30
N ILE A 189 1.89 19.49 20.31
CA ILE A 189 0.42 19.56 20.24
C ILE A 189 -0.19 18.21 20.60
N ASP A 190 -1.12 18.22 21.56
CA ASP A 190 -1.92 17.04 21.90
C ASP A 190 -2.98 16.80 20.83
N ALA A 191 -3.10 15.54 20.39
CA ALA A 191 -4.11 15.14 19.41
C ALA A 191 -4.75 13.80 19.76
N ASP A 192 -6.06 13.69 19.49
CA ASP A 192 -6.84 12.46 19.65
C ASP A 192 -7.32 11.96 18.29
N VAL A 193 -7.15 10.66 18.04
CA VAL A 193 -7.67 10.00 16.84
C VAL A 193 -9.07 9.49 17.12
N ILE A 194 -10.05 9.93 16.33
CA ILE A 194 -11.47 9.73 16.56
C ILE A 194 -12.08 8.99 15.36
N TYR A 195 -12.84 7.92 15.62
CA TYR A 195 -13.53 7.15 14.58
C TYR A 195 -15.04 7.08 14.83
N ASP A 196 -15.82 6.94 13.76
CA ASP A 196 -17.27 6.69 13.84
C ASP A 196 -17.61 5.21 13.61
N GLY A 197 -18.71 4.76 14.20
CA GLY A 197 -19.19 3.37 14.14
C GLY A 197 -18.35 2.41 14.98
N GLU A 198 -18.13 1.20 14.45
CA GLU A 198 -17.39 0.13 15.11
C GLU A 198 -16.21 -0.32 14.25
N ILE A 199 -15.12 -0.75 14.87
CA ILE A 199 -14.00 -1.41 14.19
C ILE A 199 -14.44 -2.84 13.84
N GLY A 200 -15.01 -3.01 12.65
CA GLY A 200 -15.76 -4.21 12.28
C GLY A 200 -14.93 -5.49 12.14
N HIS A 201 -13.79 -5.42 11.45
CA HIS A 201 -12.92 -6.58 11.23
C HIS A 201 -12.12 -6.94 12.49
N HIS A 202 -12.06 -8.22 12.83
CA HIS A 202 -11.29 -8.71 13.98
C HIS A 202 -9.79 -8.40 13.78
N GLU A 203 -9.31 -8.49 12.55
CA GLU A 203 -7.96 -8.12 12.14
C GLU A 203 -7.66 -6.65 12.49
N ASN A 204 -8.56 -5.73 12.19
CA ASN A 204 -8.39 -4.30 12.50
C ASN A 204 -8.44 -4.02 14.02
N ARG A 205 -9.26 -4.76 14.77
CA ARG A 205 -9.24 -4.67 16.24
C ARG A 205 -7.94 -5.21 16.82
N ALA A 206 -7.44 -6.34 16.31
CA ALA A 206 -6.17 -6.90 16.71
C ALA A 206 -5.02 -5.93 16.37
N PHE A 207 -5.07 -5.31 15.19
CA PHE A 207 -4.12 -4.29 14.75
C PHE A 207 -3.99 -3.14 15.76
N VAL A 208 -5.10 -2.53 16.14
CA VAL A 208 -5.13 -1.43 17.14
C VAL A 208 -4.59 -1.90 18.49
N ASN A 209 -5.04 -3.06 18.97
CA ASN A 209 -4.67 -3.57 20.29
C ASN A 209 -3.21 -4.01 20.39
N LEU A 210 -2.68 -4.69 19.37
CA LEU A 210 -1.31 -5.20 19.35
C LEU A 210 -0.29 -4.07 19.25
N LEU A 211 -0.61 -3.01 18.50
CA LEU A 211 0.21 -1.82 18.39
C LEU A 211 -0.03 -0.78 19.49
N GLY A 212 -0.99 -1.02 20.38
CA GLY A 212 -1.31 -0.09 21.47
C GLY A 212 -1.77 1.29 20.99
N LEU A 213 -2.45 1.36 19.84
CA LEU A 213 -2.92 2.62 19.27
C LEU A 213 -4.13 3.13 20.05
N GLU A 214 -4.05 4.36 20.55
CA GLU A 214 -5.15 5.01 21.26
C GLU A 214 -6.12 5.66 20.27
N LEU A 215 -7.31 5.08 20.16
CA LEU A 215 -8.42 5.58 19.34
C LEU A 215 -9.65 5.80 20.21
N PHE A 216 -10.40 6.87 19.96
CA PHE A 216 -11.62 7.21 20.68
C PHE A 216 -12.85 7.07 19.77
N ALA A 217 -13.91 6.44 20.28
CA ALA A 217 -15.17 6.41 19.56
C ALA A 217 -15.81 7.80 19.56
N ARG A 218 -16.37 8.22 18.41
CA ARG A 218 -17.04 9.52 18.25
C ARG A 218 -18.12 9.79 19.30
N THR A 219 -18.76 8.74 19.81
CA THR A 219 -19.81 8.81 20.85
C THR A 219 -19.28 9.10 22.25
N GLU A 220 -17.98 8.93 22.48
CA GLU A 220 -17.32 9.12 23.79
C GLU A 220 -16.63 10.49 23.90
N VAL A 221 -16.61 11.25 22.81
CA VAL A 221 -15.87 12.51 22.68
C VAL A 221 -16.81 13.66 22.34
N ASP A 222 -16.60 14.80 22.99
CA ASP A 222 -17.22 16.06 22.59
C ASP A 222 -16.27 16.84 21.67
N LEU A 223 -16.68 17.10 20.43
CA LEU A 223 -15.83 17.83 19.47
C LEU A 223 -15.68 19.31 19.84
N ASP A 224 -16.53 19.85 20.71
CA ASP A 224 -16.37 21.21 21.24
C ASP A 224 -15.12 21.36 22.13
N ASP A 225 -14.52 20.25 22.59
CA ASP A 225 -13.26 20.24 23.35
C ASP A 225 -12.01 20.39 22.46
N TYR A 226 -12.19 20.49 21.13
CA TYR A 226 -11.10 20.56 20.14
C TYR A 226 -11.25 21.82 19.29
N ASP A 227 -10.16 22.57 19.18
CA ASP A 227 -10.11 23.84 18.45
C ASP A 227 -9.53 23.68 17.03
N THR A 228 -8.87 22.56 16.74
CA THR A 228 -8.37 22.19 15.41
C THR A 228 -8.92 20.84 14.97
N VAL A 229 -9.39 20.75 13.73
CA VAL A 229 -10.04 19.55 13.18
C VAL A 229 -9.35 19.10 11.90
N ALA A 230 -8.84 17.87 11.90
CA ALA A 230 -8.31 17.19 10.73
C ALA A 230 -9.19 16.03 10.27
N LEU A 231 -9.36 15.89 8.96
CA LEU A 231 -9.90 14.69 8.32
C LEU A 231 -8.75 13.95 7.64
N VAL A 232 -8.56 12.69 8.00
CA VAL A 232 -7.49 11.85 7.45
C VAL A 232 -8.09 10.56 6.91
N ASP A 233 -7.84 10.27 5.64
CA ASP A 233 -8.40 9.11 4.93
C ASP A 233 -9.93 9.01 5.09
N TYR A 234 -10.62 10.15 5.07
CA TYR A 234 -12.02 10.24 5.48
C TYR A 234 -12.99 10.06 4.31
N SER A 235 -12.58 10.46 3.11
CA SER A 235 -13.44 10.63 1.93
C SER A 235 -14.08 9.34 1.46
N LYS A 236 -13.43 8.20 1.71
CA LYS A 236 -13.91 6.84 1.40
C LYS A 236 -15.27 6.53 2.02
N SER A 237 -15.64 7.20 3.13
CA SER A 237 -16.93 7.03 3.80
C SER A 237 -18.12 7.59 3.00
N GLY A 238 -17.91 8.63 2.19
CA GLY A 238 -18.98 9.37 1.52
C GLY A 238 -20.00 10.03 2.46
N MET A 239 -19.68 10.13 3.76
CA MET A 239 -20.56 10.71 4.78
C MET A 239 -20.03 12.07 5.22
N GLN A 240 -20.95 12.96 5.60
CA GLN A 240 -20.56 14.24 6.20
C GLN A 240 -19.98 13.98 7.60
N PRO A 241 -18.84 14.61 7.96
CA PRO A 241 -18.21 14.41 9.27
C PRO A 241 -18.99 15.03 10.42
N PHE A 242 -19.79 16.05 10.13
CA PHE A 242 -20.59 16.79 11.11
C PHE A 242 -22.01 17.04 10.58
N ASP A 243 -22.97 17.09 11.50
CA ASP A 243 -24.34 17.54 11.20
C ASP A 243 -24.43 19.08 11.10
N ASP A 244 -23.42 19.79 11.61
CA ASP A 244 -23.34 21.26 11.70
C ASP A 244 -22.29 21.85 10.74
N GLU A 245 -22.34 23.17 10.50
CA GLU A 245 -21.36 23.93 9.69
C GLU A 245 -20.02 24.15 10.41
N ARG A 246 -19.40 23.08 10.92
CA ARG A 246 -18.08 23.14 11.55
C ARG A 246 -16.98 23.25 10.49
N ARG A 247 -15.97 24.08 10.78
CA ARG A 247 -14.78 24.23 9.94
C ARG A 247 -13.88 23.01 10.07
N VAL A 248 -13.31 22.59 8.94
CA VAL A 248 -12.20 21.63 8.88
C VAL A 248 -10.93 22.43 8.61
N ASP A 249 -9.86 22.13 9.33
CA ASP A 249 -8.60 22.87 9.21
C ASP A 249 -7.61 22.11 8.31
N VAL A 250 -7.58 20.77 8.42
CA VAL A 250 -6.66 19.90 7.69
C VAL A 250 -7.42 18.77 6.98
N ILE A 251 -7.15 18.55 5.70
CA ILE A 251 -7.58 17.37 4.95
C ILE A 251 -6.36 16.69 4.34
N ILE A 252 -6.16 15.41 4.64
CA ILE A 252 -5.14 14.58 3.98
C ILE A 252 -5.78 13.27 3.54
N ASP A 253 -5.75 13.01 2.25
CA ASP A 253 -6.44 11.84 1.68
C ASP A 253 -5.76 11.40 0.38
N HIS A 254 -5.96 10.14 0.00
CA HIS A 254 -5.58 9.66 -1.34
C HIS A 254 -6.81 9.42 -2.23
N PHE A 255 -8.04 9.54 -1.71
CA PHE A 255 -9.26 9.53 -2.50
C PHE A 255 -9.77 10.95 -2.75
N GLU A 256 -10.07 11.26 -4.02
CA GLU A 256 -10.78 12.49 -4.39
C GLU A 256 -12.28 12.33 -4.06
N GLY A 257 -12.68 12.77 -2.87
CA GLY A 257 -14.07 12.75 -2.42
C GLY A 257 -14.82 14.04 -2.74
N GLU A 258 -16.14 13.92 -2.94
CA GLU A 258 -17.05 15.07 -3.04
C GLU A 258 -17.64 15.42 -1.65
N LEU A 259 -16.80 15.62 -0.63
CA LEU A 259 -17.29 16.03 0.70
C LEU A 259 -17.88 17.46 0.67
N GLY A 260 -17.45 18.29 -0.29
CA GLY A 260 -17.90 19.68 -0.44
C GLY A 260 -17.45 20.59 0.70
N LEU A 261 -16.40 20.18 1.42
CA LEU A 261 -15.79 20.90 2.53
C LEU A 261 -14.54 21.62 2.03
N GLU A 262 -14.37 22.89 2.44
CA GLU A 262 -13.12 23.62 2.23
C GLU A 262 -12.32 23.57 3.54
N ALA A 263 -11.03 23.22 3.45
CA ALA A 263 -10.11 23.22 4.58
C ALA A 263 -9.00 24.27 4.41
N SER A 264 -8.45 24.74 5.53
CA SER A 264 -7.31 25.68 5.53
C SER A 264 -6.09 25.08 4.84
N PHE A 265 -5.85 23.81 5.08
CA PHE A 265 -4.85 22.98 4.43
C PHE A 265 -5.51 21.73 3.86
N GLU A 266 -5.21 21.43 2.60
CA GLU A 266 -5.69 20.27 1.88
C GLU A 266 -4.55 19.68 1.06
N ASP A 267 -4.32 18.38 1.23
CA ASP A 267 -3.40 17.58 0.43
C ASP A 267 -4.07 16.26 0.05
N VAL A 268 -4.68 16.24 -1.13
CA VAL A 268 -5.35 15.06 -1.69
C VAL A 268 -4.54 14.54 -2.87
N ARG A 269 -4.07 13.29 -2.78
CA ARG A 269 -3.17 12.68 -3.79
C ARG A 269 -3.73 11.39 -4.40
N PRO A 270 -4.60 11.47 -5.42
CA PRO A 270 -5.15 10.29 -6.11
C PRO A 270 -4.13 9.45 -6.87
N ASN A 271 -2.90 9.92 -6.99
CA ASN A 271 -1.80 9.24 -7.67
C ASN A 271 -0.95 8.35 -6.75
N VAL A 272 -1.34 8.15 -5.48
CA VAL A 272 -0.76 7.15 -4.58
C VAL A 272 -1.83 6.18 -4.09
N SER A 273 -1.41 4.99 -3.65
CA SER A 273 -2.36 3.93 -3.30
C SER A 273 -2.92 4.05 -1.90
N ALA A 274 -2.31 4.81 -1.00
CA ALA A 274 -2.69 4.86 0.42
C ALA A 274 -2.39 6.23 1.03
N THR A 275 -3.23 6.67 1.96
CA THR A 275 -2.99 7.86 2.78
C THR A 275 -1.74 7.68 3.66
N SER A 276 -1.46 6.45 4.10
CA SER A 276 -0.22 6.09 4.82
C SER A 276 1.04 6.43 4.00
N THR A 277 1.00 6.33 2.67
CA THR A 277 2.12 6.72 1.80
C THR A 277 2.36 8.23 1.85
N ILE A 278 1.30 9.04 1.93
CA ILE A 278 1.38 10.50 2.06
C ILE A 278 1.99 10.87 3.42
N LEU A 279 1.45 10.30 4.50
CA LEU A 279 1.92 10.59 5.86
C LEU A 279 3.35 10.13 6.10
N THR A 280 3.78 9.03 5.47
CA THR A 280 5.18 8.61 5.50
C THR A 280 6.12 9.66 4.92
N LYS A 281 5.72 10.33 3.83
CA LYS A 281 6.52 11.42 3.25
C LYS A 281 6.58 12.64 4.18
N TYR A 282 5.50 12.98 4.87
CA TYR A 282 5.53 14.05 5.87
C TYR A 282 6.44 13.73 7.06
N LEU A 283 6.41 12.49 7.56
CA LEU A 283 7.32 12.06 8.64
C LEU A 283 8.79 12.15 8.23
N GLN A 284 9.11 11.82 6.97
CA GLN A 284 10.44 12.02 6.40
C GLN A 284 10.82 13.49 6.30
N GLU A 285 9.91 14.33 5.80
CA GLU A 285 10.14 15.76 5.62
C GLU A 285 10.35 16.50 6.95
N PHE A 286 9.60 16.13 7.99
CA PHE A 286 9.77 16.68 9.33
C PHE A 286 10.96 16.08 10.11
N ASP A 287 11.69 15.11 9.54
CA ASP A 287 12.80 14.38 10.19
C ASP A 287 12.40 13.80 11.56
N ILE A 288 11.17 13.26 11.65
CA ILE A 288 10.62 12.71 12.89
C ILE A 288 11.20 11.31 13.12
N THR A 289 11.70 11.07 14.34
CA THR A 289 12.09 9.71 14.75
C THR A 289 10.83 8.86 14.88
N LEU A 290 10.70 7.87 13.99
CA LEU A 290 9.55 6.98 13.95
C LEU A 290 9.54 6.03 15.15
N ASP A 291 8.45 6.06 15.91
CA ASP A 291 8.11 5.00 16.84
C ASP A 291 7.83 3.70 16.08
N GLN A 292 8.22 2.57 16.67
CA GLN A 292 8.09 1.26 16.03
C GLN A 292 6.63 0.93 15.72
N GLU A 293 5.71 1.33 16.59
CA GLU A 293 4.27 1.13 16.47
C GLU A 293 3.71 1.89 15.26
N VAL A 294 4.06 3.17 15.09
CA VAL A 294 3.62 4.00 13.96
C VAL A 294 4.23 3.49 12.64
N ALA A 295 5.51 3.11 12.65
CA ALA A 295 6.15 2.54 11.46
C ALA A 295 5.50 1.21 11.02
N THR A 296 5.16 0.36 11.99
CA THR A 296 4.45 -0.90 11.74
C THR A 296 3.04 -0.64 11.21
N ALA A 297 2.34 0.33 11.81
CA ALA A 297 1.00 0.72 11.38
C ALA A 297 0.99 1.20 9.93
N LEU A 298 1.86 2.15 9.57
CA LEU A 298 1.96 2.69 8.22
C LEU A 298 2.34 1.62 7.20
N LEU A 299 3.28 0.72 7.53
CA LEU A 299 3.67 -0.37 6.65
C LEU A 299 2.50 -1.31 6.39
N TYR A 300 1.73 -1.65 7.44
CA TYR A 300 0.53 -2.48 7.28
C TYR A 300 -0.56 -1.77 6.49
N GLY A 301 -0.82 -0.48 6.73
CA GLY A 301 -1.77 0.34 5.99
C GLY A 301 -1.51 0.33 4.49
N ILE A 302 -0.26 0.60 4.09
CA ILE A 302 0.16 0.54 2.67
C ILE A 302 -0.04 -0.86 2.08
N ARG A 303 0.33 -1.92 2.82
CA ARG A 303 0.16 -3.31 2.34
C ARG A 303 -1.29 -3.71 2.22
N ALA A 304 -2.14 -3.32 3.16
CA ALA A 304 -3.56 -3.63 3.15
C ALA A 304 -4.25 -2.99 1.93
N GLU A 305 -4.02 -1.71 1.68
CA GLU A 305 -4.67 -0.97 0.58
C GLU A 305 -4.20 -1.49 -0.80
N THR A 306 -2.91 -1.83 -0.91
CA THR A 306 -2.29 -2.38 -2.14
C THR A 306 -2.43 -3.90 -2.31
N LEU A 307 -3.08 -4.61 -1.38
CA LEU A 307 -3.18 -6.07 -1.36
C LEU A 307 -1.80 -6.76 -1.43
N ASP A 308 -0.90 -6.43 -0.52
CA ASP A 308 0.51 -6.81 -0.52
C ASP A 308 1.23 -6.46 -1.83
N PHE A 309 1.08 -5.20 -2.28
CA PHE A 309 1.69 -4.70 -3.51
C PHE A 309 1.25 -5.40 -4.80
N LYS A 310 0.12 -6.12 -4.77
CA LYS A 310 -0.41 -6.85 -5.94
C LYS A 310 -1.36 -6.01 -6.77
N ARG A 311 -1.90 -4.92 -6.21
CA ARG A 311 -2.93 -4.09 -6.81
C ARG A 311 -2.63 -2.62 -6.65
N ASP A 312 -2.82 -1.87 -7.73
CA ASP A 312 -2.78 -0.40 -7.81
C ASP A 312 -1.54 0.27 -7.19
N THR A 313 -0.45 -0.49 -7.00
CA THR A 313 0.77 -0.07 -6.30
C THR A 313 1.60 0.89 -7.14
N THR A 314 2.03 1.99 -6.53
CA THR A 314 2.88 2.98 -7.17
C THR A 314 4.34 2.91 -6.67
N PRO A 315 5.30 3.52 -7.40
CA PRO A 315 6.67 3.65 -6.90
C PRO A 315 6.77 4.39 -5.56
N ALA A 316 5.84 5.31 -5.28
CA ALA A 316 5.81 6.03 -4.01
C ALA A 316 5.49 5.09 -2.84
N ASP A 317 4.54 4.15 -3.02
CA ASP A 317 4.17 3.18 -1.98
C ASP A 317 5.32 2.21 -1.70
N LEU A 318 6.03 1.76 -2.73
CA LEU A 318 7.21 0.89 -2.56
C LEU A 318 8.36 1.63 -1.87
N THR A 319 8.56 2.91 -2.19
CA THR A 319 9.60 3.74 -1.54
C THR A 319 9.26 4.01 -0.07
N ALA A 320 8.00 4.35 0.21
CA ALA A 320 7.51 4.53 1.57
C ALA A 320 7.63 3.22 2.38
N ALA A 321 7.18 2.10 1.82
CA ALA A 321 7.32 0.79 2.45
C ALA A 321 8.79 0.42 2.70
N ALA A 322 9.69 0.66 1.74
CA ALA A 322 11.12 0.40 1.91
C ALA A 322 11.75 1.26 3.02
N TYR A 323 11.28 2.50 3.18
CA TYR A 323 11.70 3.38 4.26
C TYR A 323 11.19 2.91 5.63
N LEU A 324 9.93 2.48 5.74
CA LEU A 324 9.32 2.03 6.99
C LEU A 324 9.81 0.65 7.42
N TYR A 325 10.12 -0.23 6.47
CA TYR A 325 10.52 -1.62 6.69
C TYR A 325 11.53 -1.82 7.83
N PRO A 326 12.69 -1.12 7.87
CA PRO A 326 13.68 -1.31 8.94
C PRO A 326 13.22 -0.87 10.34
N PHE A 327 12.15 -0.06 10.46
CA PHE A 327 11.64 0.45 11.73
C PHE A 327 10.45 -0.35 12.24
N ALA A 328 9.76 -1.09 11.36
CA ALA A 328 8.59 -1.87 11.71
C ALA A 328 8.93 -3.11 12.54
N ASP A 329 8.01 -3.51 13.42
CA ASP A 329 8.02 -4.81 14.08
C ASP A 329 7.37 -5.85 13.14
N HIS A 330 8.22 -6.66 12.50
CA HIS A 330 7.77 -7.70 11.58
C HIS A 330 7.05 -8.86 12.28
N ASP A 331 7.33 -9.14 13.55
CA ASP A 331 6.65 -10.20 14.30
C ASP A 331 5.21 -9.75 14.64
N THR A 332 5.03 -8.48 14.98
CA THR A 332 3.70 -7.90 15.19
C THR A 332 2.94 -7.78 13.87
N LEU A 333 3.60 -7.38 12.78
CA LEU A 333 2.99 -7.32 11.45
C LEU A 333 2.46 -8.70 10.99
N GLU A 334 3.24 -9.77 11.18
CA GLU A 334 2.82 -11.14 10.85
C GLU A 334 1.59 -11.57 11.67
N GLN A 335 1.55 -11.23 12.97
CA GLN A 335 0.42 -11.54 13.84
C GLN A 335 -0.87 -10.83 13.42
N VAL A 336 -0.77 -9.60 12.93
CA VAL A 336 -1.92 -8.84 12.43
C VAL A 336 -2.39 -9.37 11.07
N GLU A 337 -1.45 -9.67 10.16
CA GLU A 337 -1.76 -10.20 8.82
C GLU A 337 -2.35 -11.60 8.84
N SER A 338 -2.00 -12.40 9.84
CA SER A 338 -2.42 -13.79 9.96
C SER A 338 -2.71 -14.14 11.43
N PRO A 339 -3.84 -13.66 11.98
CA PRO A 339 -4.17 -13.94 13.37
C PRO A 339 -4.27 -15.45 13.60
N SER A 340 -3.69 -15.91 14.71
CA SER A 340 -3.67 -17.33 15.05
C SER A 340 -5.09 -17.85 15.27
N MET A 341 -5.43 -18.94 14.59
CA MET A 341 -6.73 -19.61 14.77
C MET A 341 -6.71 -20.50 16.02
N SER A 342 -7.73 -20.39 16.86
CA SER A 342 -7.87 -21.28 18.01
C SER A 342 -8.21 -22.71 17.55
N PRO A 343 -7.82 -23.77 18.31
CA PRO A 343 -8.24 -25.13 17.99
C PRO A 343 -9.76 -25.29 17.91
N GLU A 344 -10.51 -24.58 18.75
CA GLU A 344 -11.97 -24.61 18.75
C GLU A 344 -12.55 -23.97 17.47
N THR A 345 -12.02 -22.83 17.05
CA THR A 345 -12.38 -22.19 15.78
C THR A 345 -12.06 -23.10 14.58
N LEU A 346 -10.93 -23.80 14.62
CA LEU A 346 -10.55 -24.76 13.59
C LEU A 346 -11.52 -25.95 13.53
N ASP A 347 -11.98 -26.45 14.68
CA ASP A 347 -12.97 -27.52 14.75
C ASP A 347 -14.33 -27.07 14.21
N VAL A 348 -14.78 -25.86 14.54
CA VAL A 348 -16.00 -25.23 13.99
C VAL A 348 -15.91 -25.11 12.48
N LEU A 349 -14.79 -24.59 11.97
CA LEU A 349 -14.54 -24.51 10.53
C LEU A 349 -14.55 -25.90 9.87
N ALA A 350 -13.92 -26.90 10.50
CA ALA A 350 -13.88 -28.26 9.97
C ALA A 350 -15.29 -28.88 9.89
N GLU A 351 -16.14 -28.64 10.88
CA GLU A 351 -17.54 -29.08 10.90
C GLU A 351 -18.36 -28.36 9.82
N ALA A 352 -18.22 -27.03 9.73
CA ALA A 352 -18.87 -26.22 8.70
C ALA A 352 -18.42 -26.63 7.28
N ILE A 353 -17.15 -26.99 7.08
CA ILE A 353 -16.67 -27.53 5.80
C ILE A 353 -17.37 -28.85 5.51
N ARG A 354 -17.45 -29.78 6.47
CA ARG A 354 -18.03 -31.12 6.27
C ARG A 354 -19.53 -31.07 5.95
N ASN A 355 -20.29 -30.16 6.57
CA ASN A 355 -21.75 -30.12 6.50
C ASN A 355 -22.31 -29.12 5.47
N ARG A 356 -21.44 -28.52 4.65
CA ARG A 356 -21.83 -27.50 3.67
C ARG A 356 -22.80 -28.07 2.63
N GLU A 357 -23.84 -27.29 2.34
CA GLU A 357 -24.73 -27.50 1.21
C GLU A 357 -24.64 -26.31 0.27
N VAL A 358 -24.43 -26.60 -1.02
CA VAL A 358 -24.29 -25.57 -2.06
C VAL A 358 -25.45 -25.68 -3.02
N ARG A 359 -26.13 -24.55 -3.28
CA ARG A 359 -27.16 -24.41 -4.31
C ARG A 359 -26.90 -23.16 -5.14
N GLY A 360 -26.53 -23.36 -6.41
CA GLY A 360 -26.02 -22.27 -7.24
C GLY A 360 -24.75 -21.68 -6.63
N SER A 361 -24.73 -20.36 -6.40
CA SER A 361 -23.63 -19.64 -5.75
C SER A 361 -23.82 -19.42 -4.25
N HIS A 362 -24.82 -20.06 -3.64
CA HIS A 362 -25.16 -19.90 -2.22
C HIS A 362 -24.76 -21.14 -1.44
N LEU A 363 -24.01 -20.94 -0.36
CA LEU A 363 -23.56 -21.99 0.55
C LEU A 363 -24.23 -21.80 1.91
N VAL A 364 -24.85 -22.85 2.43
CA VAL A 364 -25.36 -22.89 3.80
C VAL A 364 -24.73 -24.06 4.53
N SER A 365 -24.21 -23.84 5.74
CA SER A 365 -23.60 -24.90 6.55
C SER A 365 -23.97 -24.84 8.02
N ASN A 366 -23.90 -26.01 8.65
CA ASN A 366 -24.12 -26.23 10.06
C ASN A 366 -22.77 -26.56 10.73
N ALA A 367 -22.40 -25.81 11.76
CA ALA A 367 -21.16 -26.03 12.52
C ALA A 367 -21.38 -26.76 13.85
N GLY A 368 -22.55 -27.35 14.07
CA GLY A 368 -22.81 -28.21 15.22
C GLY A 368 -23.13 -27.41 16.49
N PHE A 369 -22.57 -27.87 17.62
CA PHE A 369 -22.65 -27.16 18.89
C PHE A 369 -21.34 -26.43 19.16
N ILE A 370 -21.44 -25.15 19.51
CA ILE A 370 -20.28 -24.27 19.70
C ILE A 370 -20.32 -23.60 21.07
N ARG A 371 -19.16 -23.13 21.52
CA ARG A 371 -19.05 -22.21 22.67
C ARG A 371 -18.60 -20.84 22.22
N ASP A 372 -17.64 -20.80 21.30
CA ASP A 372 -17.16 -19.58 20.66
C ASP A 372 -18.05 -19.18 19.48
N ARG A 373 -18.79 -18.08 19.63
CA ARG A 373 -19.69 -17.53 18.61
C ARG A 373 -18.92 -16.88 17.47
N ASP A 374 -17.76 -16.30 17.75
CA ASP A 374 -16.96 -15.57 16.76
C ASP A 374 -16.40 -16.53 15.70
N ALA A 375 -16.23 -17.80 16.06
CA ALA A 375 -15.83 -18.86 15.13
C ALA A 375 -16.80 -19.03 13.94
N LEU A 376 -18.10 -18.70 14.09
CA LEU A 376 -19.06 -18.79 12.99
C LEU A 376 -18.79 -17.77 11.88
N SER A 377 -18.46 -16.53 12.27
CA SER A 377 -18.11 -15.47 11.33
C SER A 377 -16.88 -15.83 10.51
N GLN A 378 -15.86 -16.39 11.16
CA GLN A 378 -14.65 -16.87 10.49
C GLN A 378 -14.94 -18.05 9.55
N ALA A 379 -15.79 -19.00 9.98
CA ALA A 379 -16.20 -20.12 9.14
C ALA A 379 -16.96 -19.65 7.89
N ALA A 380 -17.92 -18.72 8.04
CA ALA A 380 -18.66 -18.15 6.93
C ALA A 380 -17.74 -17.41 5.94
N GLN A 381 -16.80 -16.62 6.46
CA GLN A 381 -15.82 -15.92 5.62
C GLN A 381 -14.92 -16.88 4.85
N GLN A 382 -14.43 -17.95 5.49
CA GLN A 382 -13.57 -18.92 4.82
C GLN A 382 -14.32 -19.70 3.73
N LEU A 383 -15.58 -20.06 3.98
CA LEU A 383 -16.41 -20.77 3.00
C LEU A 383 -16.82 -19.88 1.81
N LEU A 384 -16.87 -18.56 1.99
CA LEU A 384 -17.08 -17.58 0.91
C LEU A 384 -15.89 -17.48 -0.05
N ASN A 385 -14.73 -18.04 0.30
CA ASN A 385 -13.56 -18.09 -0.58
C ASN A 385 -13.57 -19.33 -1.50
N LEU A 386 -14.55 -20.23 -1.38
CA LEU A 386 -14.70 -21.36 -2.28
C LEU A 386 -15.09 -20.90 -3.68
N GLU A 387 -14.50 -21.52 -4.69
CA GLU A 387 -14.78 -21.24 -6.10
C GLU A 387 -16.28 -21.37 -6.40
N GLY A 388 -16.84 -20.33 -7.02
CA GLY A 388 -18.25 -20.29 -7.40
C GLY A 388 -19.23 -19.85 -6.30
N ILE A 389 -18.76 -19.57 -5.08
CA ILE A 389 -19.60 -19.11 -3.97
C ILE A 389 -19.59 -17.58 -3.89
N THR A 390 -20.78 -16.98 -3.90
CA THR A 390 -20.99 -15.52 -3.73
C THR A 390 -21.61 -15.18 -2.38
N THR A 391 -22.26 -16.14 -1.74
CA THR A 391 -22.94 -15.97 -0.45
C THR A 391 -22.71 -17.21 0.42
N SER A 392 -22.32 -17.01 1.67
CA SER A 392 -22.13 -18.07 2.66
C SER A 392 -22.92 -17.76 3.92
N ALA A 393 -23.60 -18.76 4.48
CA ALA A 393 -24.24 -18.67 5.79
C ALA A 393 -23.86 -19.90 6.63
N VAL A 394 -23.35 -19.69 7.83
CA VAL A 394 -23.00 -20.74 8.78
C VAL A 394 -23.79 -20.53 10.05
N PHE A 395 -24.41 -21.58 10.56
CA PHE A 395 -25.12 -21.55 11.83
C PHE A 395 -24.67 -22.67 12.75
N ALA A 396 -24.86 -22.48 14.05
CA ALA A 396 -24.63 -23.47 15.08
C ALA A 396 -25.53 -23.23 16.28
N ILE A 397 -25.57 -24.19 17.17
CA ILE A 397 -26.32 -24.11 18.43
C ILE A 397 -25.33 -23.80 19.55
N ALA A 398 -25.60 -22.76 20.34
CA ALA A 398 -24.93 -22.53 21.60
C ALA A 398 -25.97 -22.30 22.68
N GLU A 399 -25.86 -23.04 23.78
CA GLU A 399 -26.86 -23.06 24.84
C GLU A 399 -28.26 -23.35 24.28
N ASP A 400 -29.19 -22.40 24.44
CA ASP A 400 -30.58 -22.49 24.01
C ASP A 400 -30.89 -21.65 22.75
N THR A 401 -29.86 -21.24 22.00
CA THR A 401 -29.99 -20.33 20.86
C THR A 401 -29.23 -20.85 19.64
N ILE A 402 -29.83 -20.66 18.47
CA ILE A 402 -29.18 -20.86 17.19
C ILE A 402 -28.53 -19.54 16.80
N TYR A 403 -27.21 -19.57 16.64
CA TYR A 403 -26.40 -18.47 16.15
C TYR A 403 -26.13 -18.67 14.68
N LEU A 404 -26.24 -17.59 13.90
CA LEU A 404 -26.04 -17.62 12.47
C LEU A 404 -25.19 -16.43 12.04
N ALA A 405 -24.18 -16.68 11.21
CA ALA A 405 -23.35 -15.68 10.57
C ALA A 405 -23.44 -15.85 9.05
N ALA A 406 -23.69 -14.76 8.33
CA ALA A 406 -23.78 -14.75 6.88
C ALA A 406 -22.88 -13.68 6.26
N ARG A 407 -22.33 -13.98 5.09
CA ARG A 407 -21.44 -13.12 4.31
C ARG A 407 -21.82 -13.17 2.84
N SER A 408 -21.74 -12.03 2.15
CA SER A 408 -22.02 -11.91 0.71
C SER A 408 -21.03 -11.01 0.01
N LYS A 409 -20.56 -11.45 -1.17
CA LYS A 409 -19.83 -10.63 -2.16
C LYS A 409 -20.74 -10.22 -3.33
N ASP A 410 -22.02 -10.62 -3.35
CA ASP A 410 -22.97 -10.24 -4.40
C ASP A 410 -23.56 -8.86 -4.11
N ILE A 411 -23.15 -7.86 -4.90
CA ILE A 411 -23.61 -6.48 -4.81
C ILE A 411 -25.12 -6.29 -5.00
N ARG A 412 -25.82 -7.30 -5.55
CA ARG A 412 -27.27 -7.25 -5.79
C ARG A 412 -28.07 -7.75 -4.58
N MET A 413 -27.41 -8.31 -3.57
CA MET A 413 -28.01 -8.89 -2.39
C MET A 413 -27.56 -8.15 -1.14
N ASN A 414 -28.50 -7.69 -0.33
CA ASN A 414 -28.21 -7.20 1.02
C ASN A 414 -28.42 -8.34 2.02
N ILE A 415 -27.33 -8.90 2.54
CA ILE A 415 -27.41 -10.10 3.39
C ILE A 415 -28.10 -9.82 4.73
N GLY A 416 -27.97 -8.60 5.28
CA GLY A 416 -28.72 -8.16 6.46
C GLY A 416 -30.24 -8.20 6.25
N ASN A 417 -30.71 -7.68 5.12
CA ASN A 417 -32.14 -7.75 4.78
C ASN A 417 -32.60 -9.20 4.61
N VAL A 418 -31.79 -10.06 3.97
CA VAL A 418 -32.11 -11.49 3.82
C VAL A 418 -32.28 -12.18 5.16
N LEU A 419 -31.40 -11.92 6.13
CA LEU A 419 -31.53 -12.49 7.48
C LEU A 419 -32.72 -11.92 8.24
N SER A 420 -32.98 -10.62 8.12
CA SER A 420 -34.15 -9.98 8.73
C SER A 420 -35.45 -10.57 8.18
N ASP A 421 -35.58 -10.67 6.85
CA ASP A 421 -36.75 -11.27 6.19
C ASP A 421 -36.92 -12.75 6.59
N ALA A 422 -35.81 -13.47 6.74
CA ALA A 422 -35.83 -14.85 7.15
C ALA A 422 -36.16 -15.04 8.64
N PHE A 423 -35.71 -14.19 9.56
CA PHE A 423 -35.71 -14.55 10.99
C PHE A 423 -36.32 -13.52 11.95
N ALA A 424 -36.70 -12.30 11.52
CA ALA A 424 -37.21 -11.26 12.40
C ALA A 424 -38.49 -11.64 13.19
N GLU A 425 -39.28 -12.60 12.72
CA GLU A 425 -40.47 -13.09 13.46
C GLU A 425 -40.14 -14.03 14.61
N VAL A 426 -38.96 -14.66 14.59
CA VAL A 426 -38.58 -15.76 15.50
C VAL A 426 -37.28 -15.52 16.25
N GLY A 427 -36.59 -14.42 15.98
CA GLY A 427 -35.30 -14.07 16.55
C GLY A 427 -34.88 -12.65 16.18
N ASP A 428 -33.65 -12.30 16.54
CA ASP A 428 -33.07 -10.99 16.30
C ASP A 428 -32.04 -11.10 15.17
N ALA A 429 -32.17 -10.28 14.13
CA ALA A 429 -31.24 -10.21 13.02
C ALA A 429 -30.63 -8.81 12.93
N ALA A 430 -29.32 -8.75 12.70
CA ALA A 430 -28.56 -7.50 12.59
C ALA A 430 -27.49 -7.63 11.52
N GLY A 431 -27.16 -6.53 10.84
CA GLY A 431 -26.09 -6.51 9.85
C GLY A 431 -26.28 -5.48 8.74
N HIS A 432 -25.35 -5.53 7.79
CA HIS A 432 -25.27 -4.67 6.62
C HIS A 432 -25.34 -5.50 5.32
N SER A 433 -25.01 -4.89 4.18
CA SER A 433 -25.16 -5.51 2.87
C SER A 433 -24.29 -6.75 2.65
N THR A 434 -23.09 -6.79 3.23
CA THR A 434 -22.08 -7.85 3.01
C THR A 434 -21.84 -8.75 4.22
N ASP A 435 -22.24 -8.33 5.42
CA ASP A 435 -22.03 -9.02 6.69
C ASP A 435 -23.30 -8.92 7.55
N ALA A 436 -23.83 -10.06 8.00
CA ALA A 436 -24.95 -10.07 8.94
C ALA A 436 -24.92 -11.29 9.87
N SER A 437 -25.65 -11.17 10.98
CA SER A 437 -25.84 -12.22 11.96
C SER A 437 -27.32 -12.33 12.38
N ALA A 438 -27.69 -13.49 12.91
CA ALA A 438 -29.00 -13.70 13.52
C ALA A 438 -28.91 -14.61 14.75
N GLU A 439 -29.73 -14.32 15.76
CA GLU A 439 -29.91 -15.10 16.98
C GLU A 439 -31.36 -15.61 17.06
N ILE A 440 -31.54 -16.92 17.08
CA ILE A 440 -32.88 -17.55 17.05
C ILE A 440 -33.02 -18.47 18.27
N PRO A 441 -33.86 -18.11 19.26
CA PRO A 441 -34.12 -18.98 20.40
C PRO A 441 -34.69 -20.34 19.98
N LEU A 442 -34.19 -21.43 20.57
CA LEU A 442 -34.68 -22.80 20.32
C LEU A 442 -36.13 -23.02 20.81
N GLY A 443 -36.68 -22.10 21.61
CA GLY A 443 -38.08 -22.12 22.02
C GLY A 443 -38.46 -23.38 22.80
N ILE A 444 -39.42 -24.17 22.30
CA ILE A 444 -39.90 -25.39 22.98
C ILE A 444 -38.84 -26.49 23.12
N PHE A 445 -37.69 -26.35 22.46
CA PHE A 445 -36.57 -27.30 22.52
C PHE A 445 -35.56 -26.98 23.64
N THR A 446 -35.72 -25.86 24.36
CA THR A 446 -34.91 -25.44 25.54
C THR A 446 -34.88 -26.44 26.72
N GLY A 447 -35.82 -27.40 26.76
CA GLY A 447 -35.96 -28.36 27.86
C GLY A 447 -35.38 -29.75 27.61
N ILE A 448 -34.69 -29.96 26.49
CA ILE A 448 -34.16 -31.28 26.14
C ILE A 448 -32.80 -31.47 26.83
N GLU A 449 -32.70 -32.44 27.75
CA GLU A 449 -31.42 -32.79 28.37
C GLU A 449 -30.39 -33.19 27.30
N ALA A 450 -29.19 -32.61 27.39
CA ALA A 450 -28.05 -32.79 26.51
C ALA A 450 -27.44 -34.21 26.61
N THR A 451 -28.21 -35.22 26.21
CA THR A 451 -27.70 -36.55 25.88
C THR A 451 -27.31 -36.58 24.40
N GLU A 452 -26.30 -37.37 24.02
CA GLU A 452 -25.78 -37.44 22.64
C GLU A 452 -26.90 -37.68 21.60
N GLN A 453 -27.86 -38.54 21.91
CA GLN A 453 -28.98 -38.87 21.03
C GLN A 453 -29.97 -37.70 20.82
N ASN A 454 -30.15 -36.86 21.85
CA ASN A 454 -31.01 -35.69 21.79
C ASN A 454 -30.35 -34.54 21.01
N GLN A 455 -29.03 -34.39 21.14
CA GLN A 455 -28.24 -33.38 20.42
C GLN A 455 -28.26 -33.62 18.91
N GLU A 456 -28.08 -34.86 18.46
CA GLU A 456 -28.12 -35.21 17.03
C GLU A 456 -29.51 -34.94 16.41
N THR A 457 -30.58 -35.26 17.16
CA THR A 457 -31.96 -35.02 16.72
C THR A 457 -32.25 -33.52 16.63
N LEU A 458 -31.87 -32.75 17.65
CA LEU A 458 -32.05 -31.30 17.68
C LEU A 458 -31.29 -30.62 16.53
N LEU A 459 -30.05 -31.06 16.29
CA LEU A 459 -29.22 -30.55 15.23
C LEU A 459 -29.84 -30.81 13.86
N THR A 460 -30.32 -32.03 13.62
CA THR A 460 -30.98 -32.40 12.36
C THR A 460 -32.24 -31.56 12.08
N LEU A 461 -33.09 -31.38 13.11
CA LEU A 461 -34.32 -30.58 12.98
C LEU A 461 -34.02 -29.11 12.72
N THR A 462 -33.06 -28.56 13.47
CA THR A 462 -32.59 -27.18 13.32
C THR A 462 -32.00 -26.97 11.93
N GLU A 463 -31.16 -27.91 11.48
CA GLU A 463 -30.51 -27.83 10.18
C GLU A 463 -31.50 -27.77 9.04
N GLN A 464 -32.51 -28.64 9.04
CA GLN A 464 -33.55 -28.62 8.02
C GLN A 464 -34.34 -27.29 8.03
N ALA A 465 -34.75 -26.82 9.21
CA ALA A 465 -35.53 -25.60 9.33
C ALA A 465 -34.76 -24.36 8.87
N VAL A 466 -33.51 -24.21 9.33
CA VAL A 466 -32.65 -23.07 9.01
C VAL A 466 -32.23 -23.08 7.54
N LYS A 467 -31.77 -24.23 7.01
CA LYS A 467 -31.37 -24.35 5.59
C LYS A 467 -32.52 -24.02 4.64
N THR A 468 -33.70 -24.59 4.88
CA THR A 468 -34.86 -24.33 4.02
C THR A 468 -35.22 -22.85 4.02
N LYS A 469 -35.26 -22.21 5.20
CA LYS A 469 -35.61 -20.79 5.31
C LYS A 469 -34.56 -19.89 4.65
N LEU A 470 -33.27 -20.17 4.86
CA LEU A 470 -32.17 -19.44 4.25
C LEU A 470 -32.16 -19.55 2.72
N PHE A 471 -32.28 -20.76 2.16
CA PHE A 471 -32.30 -20.93 0.71
C PHE A 471 -33.51 -20.24 0.08
N ALA A 472 -34.69 -20.34 0.71
CA ALA A 472 -35.87 -19.62 0.24
C ALA A 472 -35.68 -18.09 0.28
N ALA A 473 -35.12 -17.55 1.37
CA ALA A 473 -34.85 -16.13 1.52
C ALA A 473 -33.79 -15.61 0.52
N MET A 474 -32.82 -16.46 0.15
CA MET A 474 -31.85 -16.17 -0.92
C MET A 474 -32.42 -16.35 -2.34
N GLY A 475 -33.71 -16.67 -2.47
CA GLY A 475 -34.39 -16.86 -3.76
C GLY A 475 -34.01 -18.17 -4.46
N VAL A 476 -33.55 -19.17 -3.71
CA VAL A 476 -33.13 -20.48 -4.19
C VAL A 476 -34.22 -21.51 -3.88
N ASP A 477 -35.38 -21.39 -4.54
CA ASP A 477 -36.46 -22.38 -4.43
C ASP A 477 -36.41 -23.43 -5.55
N SER A 478 -36.81 -24.64 -5.14
CA SER A 478 -36.58 -25.95 -5.76
C SER A 478 -37.35 -26.21 -7.06
N ASP A 479 -36.62 -26.25 -8.18
CA ASP A 479 -37.01 -27.03 -9.36
C ASP A 479 -36.87 -28.54 -9.07
N SER A 480 -37.82 -29.11 -8.33
CA SER A 480 -37.97 -30.56 -8.20
C SER A 480 -39.38 -30.97 -7.78
N ASN A 481 -40.38 -30.58 -8.59
CA ASN A 481 -41.61 -31.36 -8.76
C ASN A 481 -42.21 -31.10 -10.14
N GLY A 482 -41.46 -31.50 -11.17
CA GLY A 482 -42.00 -31.79 -12.49
C GLY A 482 -42.24 -33.29 -12.60
N ASN A 483 -43.47 -33.73 -12.31
CA ASN A 483 -44.10 -34.86 -13.01
C ASN A 483 -45.62 -34.81 -12.89
#